data_AF-A0A1Y0UXG6-F1
#
_entry.id   AF-A0A1Y0UXG6-F1
#
_cell.length_a   1.000
_cell.length_b   1.000
_cell.length_c   1.000
_cell.angle_alpha   90.00
_cell.angle_beta   90.00
_cell.angle_gamma   90.00
#
_symmetry.space_group_name_H-M   'P 1'
#
loop_
_entity.id
_entity.type
_entity.pdbx_description
1 polymer ?
#
loop_
_entity_poly.entity_id
_entity_poly.type
_entity_poly.pdbx_seq_one_letter_code
_entity_poly.pdbx_strand_id
1 'polypeptide(L)'
;MSKLLNFTNDDILDMFPRIKNLGGGPFGEDAGIFGDTLREVVQDAPQTHDLPFKQQTVNELRNFLTYSDEDIERVSWVVLGIDPTADVEEPPNWGSFPTLRAFWSAVLHAFESDPEVQAGREIDRDV
;
A
#
# COMPACT_ATOMS: atom_id res chain seq x y z
N MET A 1 -19.53 -11.37 -5.37
CA MET A 1 -18.87 -12.30 -6.31
C MET A 1 -17.43 -11.87 -6.38
N SER A 2 -16.51 -12.70 -5.91
CA SER A 2 -15.09 -12.49 -6.13
C SER A 2 -14.78 -12.61 -7.62
N LYS A 3 -14.16 -11.57 -8.17
CA LYS A 3 -13.79 -11.50 -9.59
C LYS A 3 -12.37 -11.99 -9.82
N LEU A 4 -11.50 -11.90 -8.79
CA LEU A 4 -10.06 -12.09 -8.92
C LEU A 4 -9.56 -13.46 -8.46
N LEU A 5 -10.40 -14.29 -7.81
CA LEU A 5 -9.99 -15.63 -7.38
C LEU A 5 -9.54 -16.56 -8.53
N ASN A 6 -10.02 -16.33 -9.76
CA ASN A 6 -9.67 -17.13 -10.93
C ASN A 6 -8.44 -16.62 -11.70
N PHE A 7 -7.88 -15.48 -11.29
CA PHE A 7 -6.70 -14.90 -11.91
C PHE A 7 -5.42 -15.53 -11.31
N THR A 8 -4.40 -15.73 -12.15
CA THR A 8 -3.10 -16.19 -11.68
C THR A 8 -2.42 -15.10 -10.84
N ASN A 9 -1.39 -15.47 -10.08
CA ASN A 9 -0.59 -14.47 -9.37
C ASN A 9 0.02 -13.46 -10.35
N ASP A 10 0.51 -13.92 -11.51
CA ASP A 10 1.09 -13.05 -12.53
C ASP A 10 0.05 -12.07 -13.08
N ASP A 11 -1.17 -12.54 -13.36
CA ASP A 11 -2.24 -11.64 -13.82
C ASP A 11 -2.60 -10.58 -12.76
N ILE A 12 -2.62 -10.96 -11.48
CA ILE A 12 -2.87 -10.01 -10.37
C ILE A 12 -1.76 -8.95 -10.30
N LEU A 13 -0.51 -9.37 -10.43
CA LEU A 13 0.66 -8.48 -10.41
C LEU A 13 0.64 -7.49 -11.60
N ASP A 14 0.16 -7.93 -12.76
CA ASP A 14 0.02 -7.09 -13.95
C ASP A 14 -1.18 -6.14 -13.87
N MET A 15 -2.25 -6.52 -13.17
CA MET A 15 -3.43 -5.67 -12.95
C MET A 15 -3.19 -4.54 -11.95
N PHE A 16 -2.30 -4.74 -10.98
CA PHE A 16 -2.03 -3.80 -9.90
C PHE A 16 -0.53 -3.46 -9.78
N PRO A 17 0.08 -2.87 -10.83
CA PRO A 17 1.52 -2.62 -10.85
C PRO A 17 1.99 -1.67 -9.75
N ARG A 18 1.18 -0.71 -9.29
CA ARG A 18 1.59 0.22 -8.22
C ARG A 18 1.51 -0.40 -6.85
N ILE A 19 0.43 -1.12 -6.56
CA ILE A 19 0.26 -1.91 -5.33
C ILE A 19 1.34 -2.99 -5.25
N LYS A 20 1.68 -3.65 -6.36
CA LYS A 20 2.83 -4.55 -6.47
C LYS A 20 4.14 -3.87 -6.06
N ASN A 21 4.42 -2.67 -6.57
CA ASN A 21 5.64 -1.95 -6.23
C ASN A 21 5.71 -1.60 -4.73
N LEU A 22 4.58 -1.23 -4.13
CA LEU A 22 4.52 -0.98 -2.68
C LEU A 22 4.75 -2.26 -1.87
N GLY A 23 4.18 -3.36 -2.32
CA GLY A 23 4.35 -4.68 -1.73
C GLY A 23 5.77 -5.25 -1.87
N GLY A 24 6.48 -4.90 -2.94
CA GLY A 24 7.90 -5.23 -3.12
C GLY A 24 8.88 -4.30 -2.40
N GLY A 25 8.42 -3.11 -1.98
CA GLY A 25 9.23 -2.12 -1.26
C GLY A 25 8.78 -1.96 0.19
N PRO A 26 8.11 -0.84 0.55
CA PRO A 26 7.80 -0.49 1.94
C PRO A 26 6.95 -1.51 2.69
N PHE A 27 6.17 -2.35 2.00
CA PHE A 27 5.34 -3.39 2.62
C PHE A 27 5.84 -4.82 2.33
N GLY A 28 7.12 -4.96 1.98
CA GLY A 28 7.77 -6.24 1.74
C GLY A 28 9.23 -6.22 2.17
N GLU A 29 10.14 -6.28 1.20
CA GLU A 29 11.58 -6.45 1.43
C GLU A 29 12.18 -5.32 2.28
N ASP A 30 11.63 -4.12 2.17
CA ASP A 30 12.16 -2.94 2.82
C ASP A 30 11.37 -2.51 4.06
N ALA A 31 10.39 -3.29 4.54
CA ALA A 31 9.49 -2.84 5.62
C ALA A 31 10.23 -2.38 6.90
N GLY A 32 11.40 -2.93 7.20
CA GLY A 32 12.25 -2.52 8.32
C GLY A 32 13.04 -1.22 8.12
N ILE A 33 12.97 -0.59 6.94
CA ILE A 33 13.70 0.64 6.59
C ILE A 33 12.81 1.89 6.73
N PHE A 34 11.48 1.73 6.66
CA PHE A 34 10.54 2.84 6.49
C PHE A 34 9.91 3.38 7.78
N GLY A 35 10.16 2.79 8.95
CA GLY A 35 9.59 3.28 10.22
C GLY A 35 9.69 2.27 11.36
N ASP A 36 9.46 2.74 12.59
CA ASP A 36 9.46 1.89 13.79
C ASP A 36 8.10 1.20 13.98
N THR A 37 7.05 1.73 13.35
CA THR A 37 5.70 1.17 13.36
C THR A 37 5.11 1.03 11.96
N LEU A 38 4.18 0.08 11.77
CA LEU A 38 3.47 -0.11 10.51
C LEU A 38 2.71 1.14 10.06
N ARG A 39 2.24 1.97 11.00
CA ARG A 39 1.57 3.24 10.69
C ARG A 39 2.53 4.27 10.11
N GLU A 40 3.74 4.36 10.64
CA GLU A 40 4.78 5.24 10.12
C GLU A 40 5.20 4.78 8.72
N VAL A 41 5.41 3.48 8.50
CA VAL A 41 5.69 2.94 7.16
C VAL A 41 4.61 3.34 6.16
N VAL A 42 3.33 3.27 6.55
CA VAL A 42 2.22 3.72 5.70
C VAL A 42 2.28 5.23 5.40
N GLN A 43 2.65 6.06 6.38
CA GLN A 43 2.75 7.51 6.22
C GLN A 43 3.94 7.93 5.37
N ASP A 44 5.04 7.19 5.45
CA ASP A 44 6.29 7.49 4.77
C ASP A 44 6.35 6.90 3.35
N ALA A 45 5.52 5.90 3.04
CA ALA A 45 5.46 5.28 1.72
C ALA A 45 5.34 6.28 0.53
N PRO A 46 4.56 7.38 0.59
CA PRO A 46 4.54 8.36 -0.50
C PRO A 46 5.84 9.14 -0.66
N GLN A 47 6.67 9.26 0.38
CA GLN A 47 7.83 10.15 0.40
C GLN A 47 8.97 9.69 -0.53
N THR A 48 9.01 8.41 -0.88
CA THR A 48 10.05 7.80 -1.72
C THR A 48 9.70 7.70 -3.19
N HIS A 49 8.58 8.30 -3.60
CA HIS A 49 8.06 8.22 -4.96
C HIS A 49 7.84 9.59 -5.58
N ASP A 50 7.94 9.66 -6.91
CA ASP A 50 7.64 10.87 -7.67
C ASP A 50 6.13 11.11 -7.81
N LEU A 51 5.75 12.33 -8.19
CA LEU A 51 4.33 12.69 -8.33
C LEU A 51 3.56 11.78 -9.31
N PRO A 52 4.08 11.43 -10.51
CA PRO A 52 3.40 10.50 -11.41
C PRO A 52 3.09 9.15 -10.75
N PHE A 53 4.03 8.58 -10.01
CA PHE A 53 3.82 7.34 -9.29
C PHE A 53 2.71 7.51 -8.24
N LYS A 54 2.78 8.56 -7.42
CA LYS A 54 1.77 8.82 -6.37
C LYS A 54 0.36 8.94 -6.94
N GLN A 55 0.19 9.69 -8.03
CA GLN A 55 -1.11 9.86 -8.69
C GLN A 55 -1.64 8.54 -9.26
N GLN A 56 -0.78 7.72 -9.86
CA GLN A 56 -1.17 6.39 -10.34
C GLN A 56 -1.58 5.47 -9.18
N THR A 57 -0.82 5.49 -8.08
CA THR A 57 -1.12 4.73 -6.86
C THR A 57 -2.48 5.10 -6.26
N VAL A 58 -2.81 6.39 -6.17
CA VAL A 58 -4.13 6.84 -5.70
C VAL A 58 -5.26 6.27 -6.57
N ASN A 59 -5.13 6.37 -7.89
CA ASN A 59 -6.16 5.88 -8.80
C ASN A 59 -6.30 4.35 -8.72
N GLU A 60 -5.18 3.63 -8.66
CA GLU A 60 -5.16 2.18 -8.53
C GLU A 60 -5.77 1.72 -7.21
N LEU A 61 -5.41 2.34 -6.08
CA LEU A 61 -5.97 2.03 -4.75
C LEU A 61 -7.47 2.35 -4.66
N ARG A 62 -7.94 3.46 -5.24
CA ARG A 62 -9.37 3.77 -5.31
C ARG A 62 -10.14 2.70 -6.06
N ASN A 63 -9.62 2.23 -7.19
CA ASN A 63 -10.23 1.15 -7.95
C ASN A 63 -10.17 -0.19 -7.19
N PHE A 64 -9.01 -0.52 -6.63
CA PHE A 64 -8.79 -1.73 -5.86
C PHE A 64 -9.72 -1.84 -4.64
N LEU A 65 -9.96 -0.75 -3.92
CA LEU A 65 -10.86 -0.72 -2.77
C LEU A 65 -12.34 -0.90 -3.15
N THR A 66 -12.72 -0.90 -4.43
CA THR A 66 -14.08 -1.25 -4.85
C THR A 66 -14.35 -2.75 -4.91
N TYR A 67 -13.30 -3.58 -4.88
CA TYR A 67 -13.42 -5.04 -4.90
C TYR A 67 -13.93 -5.58 -3.55
N SER A 68 -14.39 -6.85 -3.55
CA SER A 68 -14.83 -7.52 -2.32
C SER A 68 -13.67 -7.78 -1.36
N ASP A 69 -13.97 -8.02 -0.08
CA ASP A 69 -12.92 -8.35 0.90
C ASP A 69 -12.14 -9.62 0.53
N GLU A 70 -12.81 -10.63 -0.04
CA GLU A 70 -12.16 -11.84 -0.57
C GLU A 70 -11.15 -11.54 -1.70
N ASP A 71 -11.50 -10.61 -2.60
CA ASP A 71 -10.62 -10.19 -3.69
C ASP A 71 -9.44 -9.36 -3.15
N ILE A 72 -9.71 -8.46 -2.20
CA ILE A 72 -8.66 -7.68 -1.52
C ILE A 72 -7.70 -8.62 -0.79
N GLU A 73 -8.22 -9.61 -0.08
CA GLU A 73 -7.42 -10.63 0.60
C GLU A 73 -6.53 -11.38 -0.39
N ARG A 74 -7.14 -11.90 -1.46
CA ARG A 74 -6.42 -12.62 -2.52
C ARG A 74 -5.28 -11.80 -3.12
N VAL A 75 -5.51 -10.53 -3.43
CA VAL A 75 -4.48 -9.64 -3.99
C VAL A 75 -3.43 -9.29 -2.94
N SER A 76 -3.83 -9.01 -1.70
CA SER A 76 -2.91 -8.66 -0.61
C SER A 76 -1.87 -9.75 -0.38
N TRP A 77 -2.30 -11.02 -0.37
CA TRP A 77 -1.38 -12.15 -0.22
C TRP A 77 -0.45 -12.38 -1.41
N VAL A 78 -0.76 -11.80 -2.58
CA VAL A 78 0.14 -11.85 -3.75
C VAL A 78 1.18 -10.76 -3.70
N VAL A 79 0.78 -9.56 -3.25
CA VAL A 79 1.61 -8.36 -3.37
C VAL A 79 2.42 -8.09 -2.12
N LEU A 80 1.90 -8.37 -0.92
CA LEU A 80 2.54 -8.03 0.34
C LEU A 80 3.57 -9.09 0.74
N GLY A 81 4.73 -8.63 1.21
CA GLY A 81 5.71 -9.48 1.89
C GLY A 81 5.46 -9.62 3.40
N ILE A 82 4.54 -8.84 3.95
CA ILE A 82 4.16 -8.84 5.38
C ILE A 82 2.66 -9.09 5.56
N ASP A 83 2.27 -9.56 6.74
CA ASP A 83 0.87 -9.54 7.18
C ASP A 83 0.61 -8.28 8.04
N PRO A 84 -0.06 -7.24 7.50
CA PRO A 84 -0.34 -6.01 8.23
C PRO A 84 -1.46 -6.16 9.26
N THR A 85 -2.09 -7.33 9.34
CA THR A 85 -3.15 -7.66 10.31
C THR A 85 -2.66 -8.54 11.45
N ALA A 86 -1.47 -9.12 11.32
CA ALA A 86 -0.83 -9.88 12.37
C ALA A 86 -0.33 -8.96 13.49
N ASP A 87 -0.55 -9.39 14.73
CA ASP A 87 0.14 -8.83 15.88
C ASP A 87 1.51 -9.51 15.97
N VAL A 88 2.58 -8.75 15.68
CA VAL A 88 3.96 -9.27 15.65
C VAL A 88 4.69 -8.91 16.93
N GLU A 89 5.51 -9.83 17.45
CA GLU A 89 6.30 -9.60 18.67
C GLU A 89 7.50 -8.68 18.42
N GLU A 90 8.04 -8.67 17.20
CA GLU A 90 9.18 -7.85 16.80
C GLU A 90 8.92 -7.11 15.48
N PRO A 91 9.19 -5.79 15.40
CA PRO A 91 9.62 -4.92 16.49
C PRO A 91 8.50 -4.65 17.51
N PRO A 92 8.83 -4.44 18.80
CA PRO A 92 7.83 -4.15 19.82
C PRO A 92 7.07 -2.86 19.48
N ASN A 93 5.74 -2.92 19.53
CA ASN A 93 4.81 -1.85 19.10
C ASN A 93 4.69 -1.63 17.60
N TRP A 94 5.08 -2.60 16.76
CA TRP A 94 4.87 -2.53 15.31
C TRP A 94 3.44 -2.13 14.93
N GLY A 95 2.47 -2.67 15.67
CA GLY A 95 1.05 -2.43 15.48
C GLY A 95 0.46 -3.23 14.32
N SER A 96 -0.87 -3.16 14.19
CA SER A 96 -1.62 -3.91 13.20
C SER A 96 -2.87 -3.14 12.75
N PHE A 97 -3.41 -3.55 11.62
CA PHE A 97 -4.71 -3.10 11.12
C PHE A 97 -5.77 -4.18 11.34
N PRO A 98 -7.02 -3.80 11.66
CA PRO A 98 -8.07 -4.77 11.94
C PRO A 98 -8.49 -5.60 10.72
N THR A 99 -8.26 -5.08 9.50
CA THR A 99 -8.51 -5.78 8.24
C THR A 99 -7.55 -5.29 7.15
N LEU A 100 -7.34 -6.10 6.12
CA LEU A 100 -6.59 -5.71 4.93
C LEU A 100 -7.21 -4.50 4.23
N ARG A 101 -8.54 -4.39 4.19
CA ARG A 101 -9.23 -3.18 3.70
C ARG A 101 -8.85 -1.95 4.50
N ALA A 102 -8.80 -2.05 5.83
CA ALA A 102 -8.43 -0.92 6.70
C ALA A 102 -6.99 -0.50 6.44
N PHE A 103 -6.08 -1.47 6.27
CA PHE A 103 -4.70 -1.22 5.87
C PHE A 103 -4.62 -0.47 4.54
N TRP A 104 -5.19 -1.02 3.46
CA TRP A 104 -5.16 -0.37 2.14
C TRP A 104 -5.87 0.98 2.10
N SER A 105 -6.91 1.18 2.92
CA SER A 105 -7.56 2.48 3.06
C SER A 105 -6.65 3.50 3.74
N ALA A 106 -5.84 3.07 4.72
CA ALA A 106 -4.84 3.93 5.33
C ALA A 106 -3.71 4.30 4.36
N VAL A 107 -3.26 3.33 3.55
CA VAL A 107 -2.30 3.59 2.45
C VAL A 107 -2.87 4.61 1.47
N LEU A 108 -4.12 4.43 1.01
CA LEU A 108 -4.78 5.40 0.15
C LEU A 108 -4.80 6.79 0.81
N HIS A 109 -5.20 6.87 2.07
CA HIS A 109 -5.27 8.13 2.80
C HIS A 109 -3.91 8.82 2.92
N ALA A 110 -2.83 8.08 3.14
CA ALA A 110 -1.47 8.62 3.18
C ALA A 110 -1.06 9.23 1.83
N PHE A 111 -1.29 8.49 0.73
CA PHE A 111 -1.02 9.00 -0.62
C PHE A 111 -1.90 10.20 -1.00
N GLU A 112 -3.18 10.19 -0.64
CA GLU A 112 -4.08 11.34 -0.87
C GLU A 112 -3.66 12.55 -0.06
N SER A 113 -3.12 12.37 1.15
CA SER A 113 -2.69 13.46 2.03
C SER A 113 -1.30 14.00 1.69
N ASP A 114 -0.58 13.35 0.77
CA ASP A 114 0.73 13.81 0.34
C ASP A 114 0.65 15.22 -0.27
N PRO A 115 1.52 16.17 0.14
CA PRO A 115 1.47 17.55 -0.32
C PRO A 115 1.53 17.70 -1.84
N GLU A 116 2.32 16.87 -2.52
CA GLU A 116 2.51 16.96 -3.99
C GLU A 116 1.25 16.46 -4.71
N VAL A 117 0.60 15.43 -4.18
CA VAL A 117 -0.69 14.93 -4.68
C VAL A 117 -1.79 15.96 -4.49
N GLN A 118 -1.88 16.59 -3.31
CA GLN A 118 -2.85 17.65 -3.03
C GLN A 118 -2.64 18.89 -3.91
N ALA A 119 -1.38 19.28 -4.12
CA ALA A 119 -1.04 20.42 -4.97
C ALA A 119 -1.15 20.11 -6.47
N GLY A 120 -1.16 18.84 -6.86
CA GLY A 120 -1.15 18.40 -8.26
C GLY A 120 0.14 18.75 -9.01
N ARG A 121 1.22 19.06 -8.30
CA ARG A 121 2.53 19.41 -8.83
C ARG A 121 3.62 18.99 -7.85
N GLU A 122 4.81 18.72 -8.36
CA GLU A 122 5.98 18.49 -7.52
C GLU A 122 6.20 19.74 -6.66
N ILE A 123 6.50 19.51 -5.39
CA ILE A 123 6.82 20.57 -4.45
C ILE A 123 8.31 20.45 -4.20
N ASP A 124 9.05 21.53 -4.47
CA ASP A 124 10.44 21.62 -4.03
C ASP A 124 10.47 21.36 -2.53
N ARG A 125 11.04 20.22 -2.14
CA ARG A 125 11.44 19.98 -0.75
C ARG A 125 12.69 20.81 -0.51
N ASP A 126 12.52 22.12 -0.45
CA ASP A 126 13.56 23.03 -0.02
C ASP A 126 13.92 22.68 1.43
N VAL A 127 15.11 22.06 1.55
CA VAL A 127 15.98 21.75 2.72
C VAL A 127 15.51 20.77 3.79
#